data_AF-A0A9P0G5U8-F1
#
_entry.id   AF-A0A9P0G5U8-F1
#
_cell.length_a   1.000
_cell.length_b   1.000
_cell.length_c   1.000
_cell.angle_alpha   90.00
_cell.angle_beta   90.00
_cell.angle_gamma   90.00
#
_symmetry.space_group_name_H-M   'P 1'
#
loop_
_entity.id
_entity.type
_entity.pdbx_description
1 polymer ?
#
loop_
_entity_poly.entity_id
_entity_poly.type
_entity_poly.pdbx_seq_one_letter_code
_entity_poly.pdbx_strand_id
1 'polypeptide(L)'
;MLSIFFCGKVLYEIGPESRKVKTNMSDKTWVMHFPYNKDGKLVIRTAYISTFKNAASSYKGEDLDTKIVLTIKQASLLAVQVLGKICTKAAKEIEPKILLTPLAGAVFSKDDIDKLSKDLKVDLHTVVRVVNKSCQSGAHYLDESDIHVACVAAITATKAMTNKQLRFSKIKKTMKQFTAAGKHFNPDTFKIYAQRSNCGLPEELMPEKLIEDFDAYRELAAKEARAFRENARKLQEEEEAKIAAAEKEKEEAERAKLLARPVTSSSSTSVLPAGDKTDKNK
;
A
#
# COMPACT_ATOMS: atom_id res chain seq x y z
N MET A 1 -25.88 17.79 10.90
CA MET A 1 -25.50 16.44 11.37
C MET A 1 -26.05 15.34 10.44
N LEU A 2 -27.35 15.33 10.12
CA LEU A 2 -27.97 14.30 9.25
C LEU A 2 -27.36 14.20 7.84
N SER A 3 -26.99 15.32 7.22
CA SER A 3 -26.32 15.33 5.91
C SER A 3 -24.92 14.69 5.94
N ILE A 4 -24.19 14.85 7.05
CA ILE A 4 -22.87 14.24 7.25
C ILE A 4 -23.02 12.73 7.44
N PHE A 5 -24.02 12.28 8.20
CA PHE A 5 -24.34 10.86 8.34
C PHE A 5 -24.70 10.22 6.99
N PHE A 6 -25.57 10.88 6.21
CA PHE A 6 -25.88 10.45 4.85
C PHE A 6 -24.62 10.34 3.99
N CYS A 7 -23.78 11.37 3.99
CA CYS A 7 -22.52 11.39 3.26
C CYS A 7 -21.62 10.20 3.63
N GLY A 8 -21.39 10.00 4.93
CA GLY A 8 -20.57 8.90 5.45
C GLY A 8 -21.12 7.53 5.04
N LYS A 9 -22.41 7.30 5.31
CA LYS A 9 -23.08 6.03 5.03
C LYS A 9 -23.06 5.70 3.54
N VAL A 10 -23.36 6.68 2.68
CA VAL A 10 -23.43 6.46 1.24
C VAL A 10 -22.06 6.19 0.63
N LEU A 11 -21.05 6.99 0.99
CA LEU A 11 -19.73 6.90 0.34
C LEU A 11 -18.90 5.73 0.85
N TYR A 12 -18.97 5.42 2.15
CA TYR A 12 -18.08 4.45 2.79
C TYR A 12 -18.72 3.09 3.08
N GLU A 13 -20.06 2.97 3.04
CA GLU A 13 -20.74 1.69 3.28
C GLU A 13 -21.60 1.26 2.08
N ILE A 14 -22.65 2.03 1.75
CA ILE A 14 -23.63 1.64 0.73
C ILE A 14 -22.97 1.57 -0.66
N GLY A 15 -22.14 2.56 -1.01
CA GLY A 15 -21.42 2.59 -2.28
C GLY A 15 -20.56 1.35 -2.49
N PRO A 16 -19.61 1.02 -1.60
CA PRO A 16 -18.83 -0.22 -1.65
C PRO A 16 -19.69 -1.49 -1.67
N GLU A 17 -20.71 -1.57 -0.81
CA GLU A 17 -21.58 -2.75 -0.72
C GLU A 17 -22.39 -2.99 -2.00
N SER A 18 -22.87 -1.92 -2.63
CA SER A 18 -23.65 -2.00 -3.88
C SER A 18 -22.87 -2.63 -5.04
N ARG A 19 -21.54 -2.61 -5.00
CA ARG A 19 -20.67 -3.24 -6.03
C ARG A 19 -20.69 -4.75 -5.97
N LYS A 20 -21.03 -5.33 -4.80
CA LYS A 20 -21.16 -6.78 -4.62
C LYS A 20 -22.43 -7.34 -5.26
N VAL A 21 -23.44 -6.48 -5.50
CA VAL A 21 -24.69 -6.87 -6.18
C VAL A 21 -24.42 -7.04 -7.68
N LYS A 22 -24.65 -8.24 -8.20
CA LYS A 22 -24.45 -8.57 -9.63
C LYS A 22 -25.72 -8.31 -10.44
N THR A 23 -25.56 -8.21 -11.76
CA THR A 23 -26.68 -8.22 -12.70
C THR A 23 -27.48 -9.52 -12.52
N ASN A 24 -28.82 -9.44 -12.54
CA ASN A 24 -29.76 -10.55 -12.28
C ASN A 24 -29.93 -10.98 -10.81
N MET A 25 -29.32 -10.27 -9.85
CA MET A 25 -29.67 -10.41 -8.43
C MET A 25 -30.88 -9.53 -8.08
N SER A 26 -31.57 -9.87 -7.00
CA SER A 26 -32.60 -9.00 -6.42
C SER A 26 -31.98 -7.65 -6.04
N ASP A 27 -32.76 -6.59 -6.26
CA ASP A 27 -32.29 -5.25 -5.91
C ASP A 27 -32.16 -5.09 -4.41
N LYS A 28 -30.99 -4.59 -3.99
CA LYS A 28 -30.77 -4.21 -2.61
C LYS A 28 -31.23 -2.78 -2.42
N THR A 29 -32.01 -2.56 -1.36
CA THR A 29 -32.50 -1.25 -0.96
C THR A 29 -32.06 -0.94 0.46
N TRP A 30 -31.46 0.23 0.64
CA TRP A 30 -31.14 0.79 1.94
C TRP A 30 -32.14 1.91 2.26
N VAL A 31 -32.60 1.95 3.50
CA VAL A 31 -33.58 2.95 3.97
C VAL A 31 -32.88 3.87 4.97
N MET A 32 -33.01 5.17 4.76
CA MET A 32 -32.45 6.19 5.64
C MET A 32 -33.55 7.14 6.10
N HIS A 33 -33.64 7.36 7.41
CA HIS A 33 -34.63 8.26 8.01
C HIS A 33 -33.97 9.58 8.41
N PHE A 34 -34.66 10.67 8.11
CA PHE A 34 -34.26 12.05 8.39
C PHE A 34 -35.32 12.70 9.29
N PRO A 35 -35.25 12.48 10.60
CA PRO A 35 -36.13 13.14 11.56
C PRO A 35 -35.75 14.63 11.70
N TYR A 36 -36.72 15.53 11.62
CA TYR A 36 -36.54 16.94 11.93
C TYR A 36 -37.81 17.53 12.55
N ASN A 37 -37.65 18.59 13.34
CA ASN A 37 -38.78 19.30 13.91
C ASN A 37 -39.28 20.37 12.93
N LYS A 38 -40.57 20.35 12.62
CA LYS A 38 -41.26 21.38 11.86
C LYS A 38 -42.49 21.82 12.65
N ASP A 39 -42.53 23.09 13.05
CA ASP A 39 -43.65 23.68 13.81
C ASP A 39 -43.98 22.91 15.10
N GLY A 40 -42.95 22.49 15.83
CA GLY A 40 -43.09 21.71 17.06
C GLY A 40 -43.49 20.24 16.88
N LYS A 41 -43.67 19.77 15.63
CA LYS A 41 -43.99 18.38 15.30
C LYS A 41 -42.78 17.66 14.72
N LEU A 42 -42.56 16.43 15.14
CA LEU A 42 -41.55 15.55 14.56
C LEU A 42 -42.02 15.08 13.17
N VAL A 43 -41.27 15.43 12.14
CA VAL A 43 -41.47 14.97 10.76
C VAL A 43 -40.33 14.07 10.37
N ILE A 44 -40.62 12.93 9.74
CA ILE A 44 -39.62 11.98 9.25
C ILE A 44 -39.71 11.92 7.72
N ARG A 45 -38.66 12.38 7.05
CA ARG A 45 -38.46 12.12 5.62
C ARG A 45 -37.62 10.87 5.43
N THR A 46 -37.90 10.07 4.42
CA THR A 46 -37.22 8.80 4.18
C THR A 46 -36.57 8.79 2.80
N ALA A 47 -35.30 8.40 2.72
CA ALA A 47 -34.64 8.10 1.46
C ALA A 47 -34.49 6.60 1.28
N TYR A 48 -34.96 6.09 0.14
CA TYR A 48 -34.71 4.73 -0.32
C TYR A 48 -33.60 4.79 -1.36
N ILE A 49 -32.50 4.09 -1.10
CA ILE A 49 -31.37 4.01 -2.03
C ILE A 49 -31.36 2.60 -2.57
N SER A 50 -31.49 2.42 -3.89
CA SER A 50 -31.61 1.08 -4.50
C SER A 50 -30.65 0.88 -5.67
N THR A 51 -30.28 -0.38 -5.91
CA THR A 51 -29.31 -0.75 -6.96
C THR A 51 -29.85 -0.66 -8.39
N PHE A 52 -31.14 -0.94 -8.60
CA PHE A 52 -31.78 -1.02 -9.92
C PHE A 52 -30.95 -1.80 -10.97
N LYS A 53 -30.48 -2.99 -10.60
CA LYS A 53 -29.67 -3.90 -11.43
C LYS A 53 -30.48 -5.05 -12.04
N ASN A 54 -31.74 -5.21 -11.63
CA ASN A 54 -32.66 -6.15 -12.24
C ASN A 54 -33.24 -5.54 -13.53
N ALA A 55 -33.28 -6.31 -14.63
CA ALA A 55 -33.85 -5.83 -15.89
C ALA A 55 -35.35 -5.48 -15.79
N ALA A 56 -36.06 -6.10 -14.83
CA ALA A 56 -37.47 -5.82 -14.57
C ALA A 56 -37.69 -4.59 -13.66
N SER A 57 -36.65 -4.07 -13.00
CA SER A 57 -36.80 -2.89 -12.16
C SER A 57 -36.58 -1.62 -12.98
N SER A 58 -37.59 -0.75 -12.98
CA SER A 58 -37.47 0.59 -13.54
C SER A 58 -37.38 1.59 -12.40
N TYR A 59 -36.36 2.46 -12.46
CA TYR A 59 -36.34 3.64 -11.61
C TYR A 59 -37.47 4.56 -12.06
N LYS A 60 -38.51 4.67 -11.25
CA LYS A 60 -39.49 5.75 -11.32
C LYS A 60 -39.07 6.74 -10.24
N GLY A 61 -38.59 7.90 -10.65
CA GLY A 61 -38.24 8.98 -9.73
C GLY A 61 -39.51 9.47 -9.04
N GLU A 62 -39.90 8.81 -7.96
CA GLU A 62 -41.01 9.24 -7.12
C GLU A 62 -40.42 10.12 -6.02
N ASP A 63 -40.67 11.43 -6.15
CA ASP A 63 -40.54 12.37 -5.05
C ASP A 63 -41.93 12.51 -4.42
N LEU A 64 -42.20 11.66 -3.45
CA LEU A 64 -43.39 11.78 -2.62
C LEU A 64 -43.04 12.73 -1.47
N ASP A 65 -44.00 13.49 -0.97
CA ASP A 65 -43.80 14.55 0.04
C ASP A 65 -42.97 14.14 1.28
N THR A 66 -42.93 12.84 1.59
CA THR A 66 -42.19 12.24 2.70
C THR A 66 -41.14 11.21 2.29
N LYS A 67 -41.04 10.85 1.00
CA LYS A 67 -40.18 9.76 0.53
C LYS A 67 -39.48 10.14 -0.77
N ILE A 68 -38.18 9.95 -0.80
CA ILE A 68 -37.37 10.05 -2.02
C ILE A 68 -36.78 8.69 -2.37
N VAL A 69 -36.88 8.30 -3.63
CA VAL A 69 -36.20 7.11 -4.16
C VAL A 69 -34.99 7.55 -4.99
N LEU A 70 -33.83 7.01 -4.66
CA LEU A 70 -32.55 7.33 -5.27
C LEU A 70 -31.88 6.07 -5.81
N THR A 71 -31.29 6.17 -6.99
CA THR A 71 -30.28 5.22 -7.43
C THR A 71 -29.00 5.40 -6.59
N ILE A 72 -28.16 4.37 -6.52
CA ILE A 72 -26.82 4.47 -5.90
C ILE A 72 -26.02 5.64 -6.47
N LYS A 73 -26.13 5.86 -7.79
CA LYS A 73 -25.45 6.95 -8.48
C LYS A 73 -25.93 8.31 -7.96
N GLN A 74 -27.24 8.56 -7.94
CA GLN A 74 -27.78 9.84 -7.45
C GLN A 74 -27.41 10.08 -5.99
N ALA A 75 -27.55 9.06 -5.13
CA ALA A 75 -27.17 9.18 -3.72
C ALA A 75 -25.68 9.52 -3.57
N SER A 76 -24.80 8.87 -4.34
CA SER A 76 -23.35 9.13 -4.30
C SER A 76 -23.00 10.54 -4.77
N LEU A 77 -23.67 11.07 -5.81
CA LEU A 77 -23.48 12.43 -6.29
C LEU A 77 -23.92 13.47 -5.25
N LEU A 78 -25.04 13.24 -4.55
CA LEU A 78 -25.46 14.09 -3.43
C LEU A 78 -24.47 14.03 -2.25
N ALA A 79 -24.01 12.82 -1.92
CA ALA A 79 -23.08 12.60 -0.83
C ALA A 79 -21.73 13.31 -1.08
N VAL A 80 -21.20 13.26 -2.30
CA VAL A 80 -19.91 13.92 -2.60
C VAL A 80 -20.02 15.46 -2.60
N GLN A 81 -21.20 16.03 -2.87
CA GLN A 81 -21.43 17.46 -2.67
C GLN A 81 -21.35 17.85 -1.19
N VAL A 82 -21.92 17.03 -0.30
CA VAL A 82 -21.77 17.23 1.15
C VAL A 82 -20.32 17.06 1.58
N LEU A 83 -19.63 16.02 1.08
CA LEU A 83 -18.21 15.79 1.36
C LEU A 83 -17.36 17.00 0.96
N GLY A 84 -17.60 17.60 -0.21
CA GLY A 84 -16.86 18.79 -0.66
C GLY A 84 -16.93 19.96 0.33
N LYS A 85 -18.07 20.16 1.00
CA LYS A 85 -18.23 21.17 2.06
C LYS A 85 -17.42 20.81 3.32
N ILE A 86 -17.38 19.53 3.68
CA ILE A 86 -16.60 19.02 4.82
C ILE A 86 -15.10 19.16 4.55
N CYS A 87 -14.63 18.70 3.38
CA CYS A 87 -13.23 18.80 2.96
C CYS A 87 -12.74 20.25 2.94
N THR A 88 -13.59 21.19 2.51
CA THR A 88 -13.23 22.61 2.48
C THR A 88 -12.92 23.16 3.89
N LYS A 89 -13.64 22.70 4.91
CA LYS A 89 -13.35 23.08 6.30
C LYS A 89 -12.12 22.34 6.81
N ALA A 90 -12.09 21.01 6.65
CA ALA A 90 -11.03 20.16 7.17
C ALA A 90 -9.63 20.48 6.60
N ALA A 91 -9.55 20.95 5.36
CA ALA A 91 -8.29 21.31 4.72
C ALA A 91 -7.82 22.75 5.02
N LYS A 92 -8.60 23.55 5.77
CA LYS A 92 -8.24 24.91 6.21
C LYS A 92 -7.77 24.97 7.66
N GLU A 93 -7.85 23.86 8.38
CA GLU A 93 -7.32 23.75 9.74
C GLU A 93 -5.79 23.88 9.76
N ILE A 94 -5.21 24.24 10.91
CA ILE A 94 -3.75 24.33 11.10
C ILE A 94 -3.06 23.02 10.76
N GLU A 95 -3.72 21.91 11.10
CA GLU A 95 -3.36 20.56 10.67
C GLU A 95 -4.42 20.05 9.68
N PRO A 96 -4.20 20.20 8.37
CA PRO A 96 -5.18 19.84 7.36
C PRO A 96 -5.51 18.35 7.39
N LYS A 97 -6.80 18.02 7.43
CA LYS A 97 -7.28 16.63 7.34
C LYS A 97 -7.75 16.30 5.93
N ILE A 98 -7.02 15.43 5.26
CA ILE A 98 -7.30 15.00 3.89
C ILE A 98 -8.29 13.83 3.90
N LEU A 99 -9.53 14.11 3.50
CA LEU A 99 -10.61 13.14 3.38
C LEU A 99 -10.81 12.77 1.92
N LEU A 100 -10.55 11.52 1.57
CA LEU A 100 -10.81 10.98 0.22
C LEU A 100 -11.97 9.99 0.26
N THR A 101 -12.80 10.00 -0.78
CA THR A 101 -13.76 8.92 -1.04
C THR A 101 -13.01 7.62 -1.33
N PRO A 102 -13.62 6.44 -1.14
CA PRO A 102 -12.96 5.18 -1.49
C PRO A 102 -12.53 5.10 -2.96
N LEU A 103 -13.26 5.76 -3.87
CA LEU A 103 -12.88 5.85 -5.29
C LEU A 103 -11.67 6.74 -5.53
N ALA A 104 -11.61 7.90 -4.88
CA ALA A 104 -10.46 8.78 -4.97
C ALA A 104 -9.22 8.16 -4.34
N GLY A 105 -9.37 7.55 -3.16
CA GLY A 105 -8.29 6.86 -2.44
C GLY A 105 -7.78 5.61 -3.15
N ALA A 106 -8.53 5.03 -4.09
CA ALA A 106 -8.03 3.95 -4.95
C ALA A 106 -7.19 4.45 -6.14
N VAL A 107 -7.15 5.77 -6.37
CA VAL A 107 -6.41 6.40 -7.47
C VAL A 107 -5.21 7.16 -6.93
N PHE A 108 -5.40 7.94 -5.86
CA PHE A 108 -4.41 8.83 -5.27
C PHE A 108 -4.13 8.47 -3.82
N SER A 109 -2.86 8.45 -3.42
CA SER A 109 -2.48 8.43 -2.01
C SER A 109 -2.86 9.76 -1.35
N LYS A 110 -3.17 9.74 -0.05
CA LYS A 110 -3.39 10.96 0.72
C LYS A 110 -2.13 11.83 0.78
N ASP A 111 -0.96 11.20 0.81
CA ASP A 111 0.34 11.86 0.95
C ASP A 111 0.73 12.65 -0.31
N ASP A 112 0.16 12.26 -1.47
CA ASP A 112 0.41 12.93 -2.74
C ASP A 112 -0.54 14.11 -3.00
N ILE A 113 -1.61 14.28 -2.21
CA ILE A 113 -2.58 15.36 -2.42
C ILE A 113 -1.97 16.74 -2.13
N ASP A 114 -1.11 16.85 -1.11
CA ASP A 114 -0.37 18.09 -0.82
C ASP A 114 0.64 18.41 -1.93
N LYS A 115 1.33 17.39 -2.44
CA LYS A 115 2.24 17.52 -3.59
C LYS A 115 1.48 18.02 -4.83
N LEU A 116 0.29 17.45 -5.10
CA LEU A 116 -0.59 17.90 -6.18
C LEU A 116 -0.98 19.38 -6.05
N SER A 117 -1.30 19.83 -4.83
CA SER A 117 -1.62 21.24 -4.56
C SER A 117 -0.47 22.17 -4.91
N LYS A 118 0.76 21.80 -4.54
CA LYS A 118 1.98 22.56 -4.88
C LYS A 118 2.26 22.55 -6.38
N ASP A 119 2.21 21.38 -7.01
CA ASP A 119 2.51 21.20 -8.44
C ASP A 119 1.51 21.97 -9.33
N LEU A 120 0.23 21.99 -8.94
CA LEU A 120 -0.85 22.70 -9.64
C LEU A 120 -0.96 24.18 -9.28
N LYS A 121 -0.29 24.63 -8.20
CA LYS A 121 -0.40 25.99 -7.65
C LYS A 121 -1.85 26.37 -7.33
N VAL A 122 -2.60 25.44 -6.75
CA VAL A 122 -3.98 25.65 -6.29
C VAL A 122 -4.13 25.20 -4.85
N ASP A 123 -5.08 25.79 -4.12
CA ASP A 123 -5.27 25.46 -2.71
C ASP A 123 -5.56 23.96 -2.48
N LEU A 124 -5.03 23.43 -1.38
CA LEU A 124 -5.19 22.03 -0.99
C LEU A 124 -6.66 21.58 -0.99
N HIS A 125 -7.53 22.42 -0.41
CA HIS A 125 -8.95 22.13 -0.33
C HIS A 125 -9.65 22.05 -1.69
N THR A 126 -9.16 22.80 -2.69
CA THR A 126 -9.62 22.73 -4.08
C THR A 126 -9.20 21.42 -4.71
N VAL A 127 -7.94 21.00 -4.54
CA VAL A 127 -7.47 19.69 -5.03
C VAL A 127 -8.29 18.55 -4.45
N VAL A 128 -8.47 18.51 -3.13
CA VAL A 128 -9.26 17.47 -2.45
C VAL A 128 -10.68 17.40 -3.01
N ARG A 129 -11.31 18.55 -3.24
CA ARG A 129 -12.67 18.63 -3.77
C ARG A 129 -12.75 18.12 -5.21
N VAL A 130 -11.85 18.60 -6.08
CA VAL A 130 -11.76 18.17 -7.49
C VAL A 130 -11.50 16.67 -7.59
N VAL A 131 -10.54 16.15 -6.84
CA VAL A 131 -10.21 14.72 -6.81
C VAL A 131 -11.40 13.87 -6.37
N ASN A 132 -12.03 14.23 -5.26
CA ASN A 132 -13.18 13.48 -4.74
C ASN A 132 -14.37 13.47 -5.70
N LYS A 133 -14.68 14.62 -6.31
CA LYS A 133 -15.79 14.74 -7.25
C LYS A 133 -15.50 14.02 -8.55
N SER A 134 -14.30 14.19 -9.12
CA SER A 134 -13.94 13.67 -10.45
C SER A 134 -13.82 12.15 -10.50
N CYS A 135 -13.44 11.52 -9.37
CA CYS A 135 -13.36 10.05 -9.29
C CYS A 135 -14.74 9.37 -9.14
N GLN A 136 -15.85 10.12 -9.03
CA GLN A 136 -17.19 9.54 -8.92
C GLN A 136 -17.76 9.06 -10.26
N SER A 137 -18.59 8.02 -10.19
CA SER A 137 -19.41 7.62 -11.33
C SER A 137 -20.46 8.68 -11.64
N GLY A 138 -20.46 9.21 -12.86
CA GLY A 138 -21.34 10.33 -13.25
C GLY A 138 -20.85 11.70 -12.81
N ALA A 139 -19.57 11.82 -12.46
CA ALA A 139 -18.95 13.08 -12.06
C ALA A 139 -19.11 14.20 -13.08
N HIS A 140 -19.37 13.91 -14.37
CA HIS A 140 -19.61 14.93 -15.39
C HIS A 140 -20.82 15.85 -15.08
N TYR A 141 -21.74 15.43 -14.20
CA TYR A 141 -22.84 16.26 -13.70
C TYR A 141 -22.50 17.15 -12.51
N LEU A 142 -21.29 17.02 -11.94
CA LEU A 142 -20.88 17.80 -10.76
C LEU A 142 -20.10 19.03 -11.19
N ASP A 143 -20.40 20.17 -10.60
CA ASP A 143 -19.52 21.34 -10.65
C ASP A 143 -18.18 21.02 -9.98
N GLU A 144 -17.11 21.64 -10.46
CA GLU A 144 -15.75 21.44 -9.91
C GLU A 144 -15.29 19.98 -9.97
N SER A 145 -15.76 19.25 -10.97
CA SER A 145 -15.14 18.00 -11.39
C SER A 145 -14.48 18.20 -12.74
N ASP A 146 -13.36 17.52 -12.93
CA ASP A 146 -12.46 17.76 -14.03
C ASP A 146 -12.24 16.53 -14.88
N ILE A 147 -12.27 16.74 -16.19
CA ILE A 147 -12.12 15.67 -17.19
C ILE A 147 -10.74 15.01 -17.11
N HIS A 148 -9.69 15.77 -16.78
CA HIS A 148 -8.35 15.23 -16.70
C HIS A 148 -8.21 14.26 -15.51
N VAL A 149 -8.77 14.59 -14.34
CA VAL A 149 -8.79 13.69 -13.17
C VAL A 149 -9.69 12.49 -13.42
N ALA A 150 -10.86 12.67 -14.02
CA ALA A 150 -11.76 11.56 -14.36
C ALA A 150 -11.12 10.60 -15.38
N CYS A 151 -10.33 11.12 -16.31
CA CYS A 151 -9.56 10.31 -17.26
C CYS A 151 -8.48 9.49 -16.54
N VAL A 152 -7.69 10.11 -15.66
CA VAL A 152 -6.71 9.43 -14.81
C VAL A 152 -7.39 8.31 -14.00
N ALA A 153 -8.49 8.60 -13.32
CA ALA A 153 -9.24 7.61 -12.56
C ALA A 153 -9.73 6.44 -13.44
N ALA A 154 -10.22 6.71 -14.65
CA ALA A 154 -10.64 5.67 -15.59
C ALA A 154 -9.48 4.80 -16.07
N ILE A 155 -8.31 5.40 -16.33
CA ILE A 155 -7.10 4.68 -16.73
C ILE A 155 -6.60 3.80 -15.58
N THR A 156 -6.51 4.34 -14.36
CA THR A 156 -6.07 3.61 -13.17
C THR A 156 -7.01 2.45 -12.86
N ALA A 157 -8.33 2.68 -12.86
CA ALA A 157 -9.33 1.64 -12.61
C ALA A 157 -9.35 0.52 -13.66
N THR A 158 -8.77 0.76 -14.84
CA THR A 158 -8.72 -0.21 -15.94
C THR A 158 -7.31 -0.74 -16.21
N LYS A 159 -6.30 -0.36 -15.42
CA LYS A 159 -4.89 -0.73 -15.62
C LYS A 159 -4.69 -2.25 -15.66
N ALA A 160 -5.38 -2.99 -14.80
CA ALA A 160 -5.30 -4.46 -14.70
C ALA A 160 -6.16 -5.21 -15.74
N MET A 161 -6.90 -4.52 -16.61
CA MET A 161 -7.76 -5.18 -17.59
C MET A 161 -6.95 -5.72 -18.78
N THR A 162 -7.06 -7.03 -19.03
CA THR A 162 -6.42 -7.69 -20.18
C THR A 162 -7.10 -7.35 -21.51
N ASN A 163 -8.42 -7.19 -21.52
CA ASN A 163 -9.18 -6.82 -22.72
C ASN A 163 -8.98 -5.33 -23.05
N LYS A 164 -8.08 -5.06 -24.00
CA LYS A 164 -7.75 -3.71 -24.48
C LYS A 164 -8.98 -2.97 -25.02
N GLN A 165 -9.83 -3.62 -25.81
CA GLN A 165 -11.01 -2.98 -26.41
C GLN A 165 -12.00 -2.50 -25.35
N LEU A 166 -12.25 -3.32 -24.33
CA LEU A 166 -13.12 -2.95 -23.21
C LEU A 166 -12.51 -1.81 -22.39
N ARG A 167 -11.19 -1.82 -22.16
CA ARG A 167 -10.46 -0.73 -21.50
C ARG A 167 -10.62 0.58 -22.28
N PHE A 168 -10.33 0.59 -23.58
CA PHE A 168 -10.50 1.76 -24.45
C PHE A 168 -11.95 2.26 -24.46
N SER A 169 -12.93 1.37 -24.53
CA SER A 169 -14.35 1.74 -24.51
C SER A 169 -14.74 2.48 -23.22
N LYS A 170 -14.25 2.02 -22.06
CA LYS A 170 -14.49 2.69 -20.77
C LYS A 170 -13.87 4.10 -20.73
N ILE A 171 -12.61 4.23 -21.12
CA ILE A 171 -11.91 5.54 -21.14
C ILE A 171 -12.59 6.50 -22.12
N LYS A 172 -12.87 6.04 -23.34
CA LYS A 172 -13.57 6.81 -24.39
C LYS A 172 -14.93 7.29 -23.91
N LYS A 173 -15.68 6.45 -23.19
CA LYS A 173 -16.98 6.83 -22.62
C LYS A 173 -16.84 7.95 -21.60
N THR A 174 -15.89 7.86 -20.67
CA THR A 174 -15.62 8.91 -19.68
C THR A 174 -15.30 10.24 -20.35
N MET A 175 -14.39 10.24 -21.34
CA MET A 175 -14.04 11.45 -22.08
C MET A 175 -15.26 12.05 -22.77
N LYS A 176 -16.03 11.24 -23.52
CA LYS A 176 -17.25 11.70 -24.19
C LYS A 176 -18.25 12.33 -23.23
N GLN A 177 -18.48 11.73 -22.06
CA GLN A 177 -19.42 12.24 -21.07
C GLN A 177 -19.02 13.61 -20.53
N PHE A 178 -17.73 13.80 -20.23
CA PHE A 178 -17.22 15.08 -19.75
C PHE A 178 -17.17 16.15 -20.84
N THR A 179 -16.74 15.80 -22.06
CA THR A 179 -16.74 16.73 -23.19
C THR A 179 -18.16 17.17 -23.54
N ALA A 180 -19.14 16.25 -23.53
CA ALA A 180 -20.55 16.60 -23.74
C ALA A 180 -21.12 17.51 -22.63
N ALA A 181 -20.56 17.45 -21.43
CA ALA A 181 -20.88 18.36 -20.32
C ALA A 181 -20.09 19.70 -20.38
N GLY A 182 -19.39 20.00 -21.49
CA GLY A 182 -18.65 21.24 -21.68
C GLY A 182 -17.31 21.32 -20.94
N LYS A 183 -16.77 20.20 -20.46
CA LYS A 183 -15.53 20.19 -19.68
C LYS A 183 -14.31 20.04 -20.57
N HIS A 184 -13.39 21.01 -20.48
CA HIS A 184 -12.22 21.10 -21.34
C HIS A 184 -11.05 20.26 -20.81
N PHE A 185 -10.41 19.51 -21.71
CA PHE A 185 -9.24 18.70 -21.39
C PHE A 185 -7.97 19.53 -21.51
N ASN A 186 -7.18 19.56 -20.44
CA ASN A 186 -5.87 20.19 -20.42
C ASN A 186 -4.79 19.09 -20.30
N PRO A 187 -3.92 18.90 -21.31
CA PRO A 187 -2.85 17.91 -21.28
C PRO A 187 -1.82 18.10 -20.16
N ASP A 188 -1.48 19.34 -19.82
CA ASP A 188 -0.47 19.63 -18.79
C ASP A 188 -1.02 19.29 -17.40
N THR A 189 -2.26 19.69 -17.13
CA THR A 189 -2.95 19.31 -15.89
C THR A 189 -3.12 17.79 -15.79
N PHE A 190 -3.49 17.13 -16.90
CA PHE A 190 -3.56 15.67 -16.97
C PHE A 190 -2.23 15.00 -16.61
N LYS A 191 -1.11 15.51 -17.14
CA LYS A 191 0.24 14.98 -16.85
C LYS A 191 0.54 15.03 -15.36
N ILE A 192 0.26 16.15 -14.70
CA ILE A 192 0.51 16.31 -13.25
C ILE A 192 -0.30 15.30 -12.43
N TYR A 193 -1.61 15.16 -12.71
CA TYR A 193 -2.42 14.15 -12.02
C TYR A 193 -1.98 12.71 -12.31
N ALA A 194 -1.61 12.41 -13.56
CA ALA A 194 -1.16 11.07 -13.94
C ALA A 194 0.14 10.66 -13.23
N GLN A 195 1.06 11.60 -13.01
CA GLN A 195 2.33 11.36 -12.29
C GLN A 195 2.12 11.01 -10.80
N ARG A 196 0.99 11.39 -10.22
CA ARG A 196 0.67 11.17 -8.80
C ARG A 196 -0.41 10.09 -8.58
N SER A 197 -0.83 9.39 -9.65
CA SER A 197 -1.87 8.36 -9.57
C SER A 197 -1.30 6.98 -9.30
N ASN A 198 -0.87 6.76 -8.06
CA ASN A 198 -0.17 5.55 -7.61
C ASN A 198 -1.10 4.45 -7.07
N CYS A 199 -2.30 4.32 -7.66
CA CYS A 199 -3.32 3.36 -7.22
C CYS A 199 -3.67 3.45 -5.72
N GLY A 200 -3.52 4.63 -5.11
CA GLY A 200 -3.77 4.84 -3.68
C GLY A 200 -2.60 4.50 -2.76
N LEU A 201 -1.46 4.06 -3.29
CA LEU A 201 -0.28 3.74 -2.50
C LEU A 201 0.67 4.95 -2.41
N PRO A 202 1.29 5.19 -1.23
CA PRO A 202 2.47 6.05 -1.13
C PRO A 202 3.58 5.57 -2.08
N GLU A 203 4.43 6.50 -2.50
CA GLU A 203 5.52 6.25 -3.45
C GLU A 203 6.50 5.19 -2.92
N GLU A 204 6.71 5.18 -1.60
CA GLU A 204 7.58 4.24 -0.89
C GLU A 204 7.01 2.82 -0.83
N LEU A 205 5.69 2.67 -1.01
CA LEU A 205 5.00 1.38 -0.99
C LEU A 205 4.64 0.88 -2.39
N MET A 206 5.20 1.50 -3.43
CA MET A 206 5.01 1.03 -4.80
C MET A 206 5.69 -0.33 -4.99
N PRO A 207 5.06 -1.29 -5.70
CA PRO A 207 5.63 -2.63 -5.91
C PRO A 207 7.05 -2.61 -6.46
N GLU A 208 7.33 -1.71 -7.41
CA GLU A 208 8.66 -1.57 -8.01
C GLU A 208 9.72 -1.16 -6.98
N LYS A 209 9.38 -0.23 -6.07
CA LYS A 209 10.26 0.23 -5.00
C LYS A 209 10.48 -0.86 -3.95
N LEU A 210 9.43 -1.58 -3.59
CA LEU A 210 9.54 -2.69 -2.63
C LEU A 210 10.40 -3.84 -3.16
N ILE A 211 10.35 -4.13 -4.46
CA ILE A 211 11.20 -5.14 -5.09
C ILE A 211 12.67 -4.67 -5.07
N GLU A 212 12.92 -3.42 -5.44
CA GLU A 212 14.26 -2.83 -5.40
C GLU A 212 14.87 -2.88 -3.99
N ASP A 213 14.10 -2.47 -2.97
CA ASP A 213 14.54 -2.46 -1.58
C ASP A 213 14.78 -3.90 -1.07
N PHE A 214 13.93 -4.86 -1.44
CA PHE A 214 14.11 -6.27 -1.09
C PHE A 214 15.42 -6.84 -1.65
N ASP A 215 15.70 -6.60 -2.94
CA ASP A 215 16.91 -7.07 -3.58
C ASP A 215 18.16 -6.41 -2.99
N ALA A 216 18.10 -5.11 -2.68
CA ALA A 216 19.18 -4.38 -2.02
C ALA A 216 19.48 -4.96 -0.62
N TYR A 217 18.46 -5.27 0.18
CA TYR A 217 18.66 -5.88 1.50
C TYR A 217 19.22 -7.30 1.40
N ARG A 218 18.83 -8.09 0.39
CA ARG A 218 19.43 -9.41 0.17
C ARG A 218 20.90 -9.32 -0.21
N GLU A 219 21.28 -8.34 -1.04
CA GLU A 219 22.67 -8.13 -1.41
C GLU A 219 23.50 -7.69 -0.20
N LEU A 220 22.98 -6.78 0.62
CA LEU A 220 23.65 -6.32 1.84
C LEU A 220 23.89 -7.48 2.81
N ALA A 221 22.85 -8.28 3.09
CA ALA A 221 22.97 -9.46 3.96
C ALA A 221 23.98 -10.49 3.41
N ALA A 222 24.05 -10.67 2.08
CA ALA A 222 25.03 -11.54 1.46
C ALA A 222 26.46 -11.01 1.59
N LYS A 223 26.66 -9.68 1.47
CA LYS A 223 27.97 -9.03 1.69
C LYS A 223 28.42 -9.17 3.14
N GLU A 224 27.53 -8.91 4.09
CA GLU A 224 27.81 -9.07 5.53
C GLU A 224 28.16 -10.52 5.88
N ALA A 225 27.43 -11.50 5.35
CA ALA A 225 27.73 -12.92 5.56
C ALA A 225 29.09 -13.34 4.97
N ARG A 226 29.48 -12.78 3.80
CA ARG A 226 30.81 -13.03 3.22
C ARG A 226 31.91 -12.41 4.05
N ALA A 227 31.75 -11.16 4.47
CA ALA A 227 32.71 -10.47 5.33
C ALA A 227 32.89 -11.20 6.67
N PHE A 228 31.79 -11.67 7.26
CA PHE A 228 31.84 -12.47 8.49
C PHE A 228 32.63 -13.78 8.30
N ARG A 229 32.40 -14.51 7.21
CA ARG A 229 33.15 -15.74 6.90
C ARG A 229 34.62 -15.48 6.65
N GLU A 230 34.96 -14.40 5.96
CA GLU A 230 36.35 -14.03 5.69
C GLU A 230 37.09 -13.65 6.98
N ASN A 231 36.44 -12.88 7.85
CA ASN A 231 36.99 -12.52 9.15
C ASN A 231 37.17 -13.77 10.03
N ALA A 232 36.19 -14.68 10.04
CA ALA A 232 36.31 -15.94 10.77
C ALA A 232 37.48 -16.80 10.26
N ARG A 233 37.70 -16.86 8.93
CA ARG A 233 38.83 -17.58 8.34
C ARG A 233 40.17 -16.96 8.72
N LYS A 234 40.29 -15.62 8.66
CA LYS A 234 41.51 -14.90 9.07
C LYS A 234 41.85 -15.14 10.55
N LEU A 235 40.84 -15.15 11.42
CA LEU A 235 41.01 -15.48 12.84
C LEU A 235 41.53 -16.91 13.05
N GLN A 236 40.99 -17.89 12.31
CA GLN A 236 41.47 -19.27 12.36
C GLN A 236 42.92 -19.39 11.87
N GLU A 237 43.24 -18.77 10.73
CA GLU A 237 44.60 -18.75 10.17
C GLU A 237 45.61 -18.11 11.16
N GLU A 238 45.23 -17.03 11.84
CA GLU A 238 46.06 -16.39 12.87
C GLU A 238 46.25 -17.28 14.12
N GLU A 239 45.22 -18.02 14.53
CA GLU A 239 45.27 -18.92 15.67
C GLU A 239 46.14 -20.16 15.37
N GLU A 240 45.98 -20.76 14.20
CA GLU A 240 46.82 -21.86 13.71
C GLU A 240 48.30 -21.44 13.59
N ALA A 241 48.57 -20.24 13.08
CA ALA A 241 49.93 -19.70 13.00
C ALA A 241 50.58 -19.50 14.39
N LYS A 242 49.80 -19.05 15.38
CA LYS A 242 50.27 -18.92 16.77
C LYS A 242 50.59 -20.27 17.39
N ILE A 243 49.73 -21.28 17.16
CA ILE A 243 49.95 -22.64 17.64
C ILE A 243 51.24 -23.21 17.03
N ALA A 244 51.39 -23.12 15.71
CA ALA A 244 52.58 -23.62 15.00
C ALA A 244 53.87 -22.92 15.45
N ALA A 245 53.84 -21.61 15.70
CA ALA A 245 54.98 -20.86 16.23
C ALA A 245 55.37 -21.36 17.64
N ALA A 246 54.40 -21.57 18.52
CA ALA A 246 54.62 -22.08 19.87
C ALA A 246 55.16 -23.53 19.88
N GLU A 247 54.71 -24.38 18.96
CA GLU A 247 55.24 -25.74 18.79
C GLU A 247 56.70 -25.72 18.34
N LYS A 248 57.04 -24.87 17.36
CA LYS A 248 58.42 -24.73 16.87
C LYS A 248 59.37 -24.22 17.96
N GLU A 249 58.91 -23.28 18.78
CA GLU A 249 59.68 -22.74 19.91
C GLU A 249 59.92 -23.81 21.01
N LYS A 250 58.92 -24.66 21.27
CA LYS A 250 59.08 -25.83 22.15
C LYS A 250 60.10 -26.82 21.61
N GLU A 251 60.05 -27.13 20.32
CA GLU A 251 60.95 -28.08 19.66
C GLU A 251 62.41 -27.58 19.66
N GLU A 252 62.64 -26.29 19.40
CA GLU A 252 63.95 -25.66 19.53
C GLU A 252 64.47 -25.68 20.98
N ALA A 253 63.61 -25.39 21.97
CA ALA A 253 63.97 -25.46 23.38
C ALA A 253 64.34 -26.89 23.82
N GLU A 254 63.63 -27.90 23.31
CA GLU A 254 63.93 -29.32 23.58
C GLU A 254 65.24 -29.76 22.92
N ARG A 255 65.48 -29.35 21.67
CA ARG A 255 66.74 -29.61 20.96
C ARG A 255 67.94 -28.96 21.65
N ALA A 256 67.78 -27.74 22.16
CA ALA A 256 68.80 -27.06 22.95
C ALA A 256 69.10 -27.80 24.27
N LYS A 257 68.08 -28.34 24.95
CA LYS A 257 68.27 -29.19 26.14
C LYS A 257 69.03 -30.49 25.83
N LEU A 258 68.77 -31.11 24.68
CA LEU A 258 69.47 -32.32 24.23
C LEU A 258 70.95 -32.08 23.92
N LEU A 259 71.29 -30.92 23.36
CA LEU A 259 72.68 -30.53 23.08
C LEU A 259 73.46 -30.13 24.36
N ALA A 260 72.76 -29.70 25.42
CA ALA A 260 73.36 -29.37 26.71
C ALA A 260 73.60 -30.60 27.62
N ARG A 261 73.27 -31.81 27.17
CA ARG A 261 73.46 -33.04 27.96
C ARG A 261 74.96 -33.42 27.98
N PRO A 262 75.59 -33.54 29.16
CA PRO A 262 77.00 -33.93 29.24
C PRO A 262 77.17 -35.37 28.74
N VAL A 263 78.17 -35.60 27.90
CA VAL A 263 78.60 -36.93 27.45
C VAL A 263 79.18 -37.67 28.65
N THR A 264 78.36 -38.45 29.35
CA THR A 264 78.83 -39.40 30.36
C THR A 264 79.24 -40.69 29.67
N SER A 265 80.55 -40.91 29.58
CA SER A 265 81.15 -42.20 29.27
C SER A 265 80.92 -43.20 30.42
N SER A 266 80.26 -44.33 30.14
CA SER A 266 80.26 -45.52 31.02
C SER A 266 80.15 -46.75 30.11
N SER A 267 81.22 -47.50 29.84
CA SER A 267 81.74 -48.65 30.62
C SER A 267 80.69 -49.71 30.99
N SER A 268 80.83 -50.89 30.37
CA SER A 268 80.58 -52.26 30.86
C SER A 268 79.56 -52.50 32.00
N THR A 269 78.67 -53.49 31.84
CA THR A 269 78.79 -54.85 32.45
C THR A 269 77.54 -55.68 32.11
N SER A 270 77.78 -56.94 31.73
CA SER A 270 76.83 -58.04 31.53
C SER A 270 76.10 -58.47 32.81
N VAL A 271 74.79 -58.76 32.78
CA VAL A 271 74.13 -59.79 33.61
C VAL A 271 72.81 -60.21 32.94
N LEU A 272 72.68 -61.51 32.60
CA LEU A 272 71.42 -62.27 32.46
C LEU A 272 70.94 -62.66 33.88
N PRO A 273 69.62 -62.78 34.19
CA PRO A 273 68.96 -64.07 33.94
C PRO A 273 67.43 -64.07 33.69
N ALA A 274 67.01 -65.19 33.09
CA ALA A 274 65.78 -65.98 33.21
C ALA A 274 64.49 -65.42 33.83
N GLY A 275 63.39 -65.57 33.05
CA GLY A 275 62.15 -66.30 33.38
C GLY A 275 61.25 -65.76 34.51
N ASP A 276 59.98 -65.48 34.22
CA ASP A 276 58.87 -66.43 34.44
C ASP A 276 57.52 -65.79 33.99
N LYS A 277 56.57 -66.68 33.73
CA LYS A 277 55.20 -66.53 33.24
C LYS A 277 54.32 -65.72 34.18
N THR A 278 53.27 -65.06 33.66
CA THR A 278 51.85 -65.48 33.80
C THR A 278 50.86 -64.34 33.47
N ASP A 279 49.96 -64.66 32.54
CA ASP A 279 48.49 -64.57 32.62
C ASP A 279 47.74 -63.33 33.17
N LYS A 280 46.77 -62.92 32.33
CA LYS A 280 45.36 -62.57 32.63
C LYS A 280 44.93 -61.11 32.85
N ASN A 281 44.02 -60.75 31.94
CA ASN A 281 42.64 -60.27 32.14
C ASN A 281 42.31 -58.78 31.98
N LYS A 282 41.35 -58.60 31.05
CA LYS A 282 40.36 -57.53 30.81
C LYS A 282 40.78 -56.33 29.98
#